data_AF-A0A211ZI43-F1
#
_entry.id   AF-A0A211ZI43-F1
#
_cell.length_a   1.000
_cell.length_b   1.000
_cell.length_c   1.000
_cell.angle_alpha   90.00
_cell.angle_beta   90.00
_cell.angle_gamma   90.00
#
_symmetry.space_group_name_H-M   'P 1'
#
loop_
_entity.id
_entity.type
_entity.pdbx_description
1 polymer ?
#
loop_
_entity_poly.entity_id
_entity_poly.type
_entity_poly.pdbx_seq_one_letter_code
_entity_poly.pdbx_strand_id
1 'polypeptide(L)'
;MFRWGVVLVLAGAVAAPVVAEAEEASVMCLYSMVNVARAMLIHCGEPLDEEREQKYVLLNNALEDFIRANGGTIADRIISHEGPQGSLEHIRKRGQDSCRSRDYPGWKRFITNLLDDPAATDSFKERLKTPRDPREGGCL
;
A
#
# COMPACT_ATOMS: atom_id res chain seq x y z
N MET A 1 -27.96 67.72 2.64
CA MET A 1 -27.10 66.72 1.98
C MET A 1 -26.64 65.72 3.04
N PHE A 2 -27.29 64.56 3.16
CA PHE A 2 -26.91 63.51 4.12
C PHE A 2 -26.34 62.31 3.35
N ARG A 3 -25.04 62.06 3.53
CA ARG A 3 -24.29 60.93 2.95
C ARG A 3 -24.59 59.69 3.77
N TRP A 4 -25.24 58.70 3.16
CA TRP A 4 -25.39 57.37 3.73
C TRP A 4 -24.12 56.56 3.46
N GLY A 5 -23.38 56.24 4.53
CA GLY A 5 -22.26 55.30 4.48
C GLY A 5 -22.78 53.87 4.62
N VAL A 6 -22.64 53.07 3.57
CA VAL A 6 -22.91 51.62 3.61
C VAL A 6 -21.66 50.94 4.18
N VAL A 7 -21.80 50.33 5.36
CA VAL A 7 -20.78 49.49 5.98
C VAL A 7 -20.86 48.10 5.34
N LEU A 8 -19.82 47.73 4.58
CA LEU A 8 -19.61 46.39 4.05
C LEU A 8 -19.09 45.47 5.17
N VAL A 9 -19.95 44.60 5.68
CA VAL A 9 -19.56 43.49 6.57
C VAL A 9 -18.98 42.38 5.70
N LEU A 10 -17.65 42.33 5.59
CA LEU A 10 -16.91 41.20 5.04
C LEU A 10 -17.03 40.03 6.03
N ALA A 11 -17.93 39.09 5.72
CA ALA A 11 -17.96 37.80 6.39
C ALA A 11 -16.70 37.02 6.01
N GLY A 12 -15.71 37.01 6.91
CA GLY A 12 -14.56 36.12 6.82
C GLY A 12 -15.02 34.68 6.98
N ALA A 13 -15.24 34.00 5.86
CA ALA A 13 -15.31 32.55 5.83
C ALA A 13 -13.88 32.03 6.11
N VAL A 14 -13.64 31.71 7.38
CA VAL A 14 -12.46 30.97 7.81
C VAL A 14 -12.56 29.58 7.19
N ALA A 15 -11.95 29.39 6.03
CA ALA A 15 -11.73 28.07 5.46
C ALA A 15 -10.68 27.37 6.34
N ALA A 16 -11.14 26.67 7.38
CA ALA A 16 -10.30 25.76 8.12
C ALA A 16 -9.82 24.67 7.14
N PRO A 17 -8.51 24.36 7.09
CA PRO A 17 -8.03 23.27 6.27
C PRO A 17 -8.60 21.99 6.85
N VAL A 18 -9.49 21.34 6.09
CA VAL A 18 -9.83 19.94 6.31
C VAL A 18 -8.55 19.17 6.02
N VAL A 19 -7.79 18.87 7.07
CA VAL A 19 -6.73 17.87 7.00
C VAL A 19 -7.46 16.57 6.74
N ALA A 20 -7.52 16.15 5.47
CA ALA A 20 -7.89 14.80 5.12
C ALA A 20 -6.82 13.90 5.76
N GLU A 21 -7.15 13.30 6.90
CA GLU A 21 -6.34 12.23 7.48
C GLU A 21 -6.32 11.12 6.44
N ALA A 22 -5.19 10.98 5.74
CA ALA A 22 -4.96 9.82 4.88
C ALA A 22 -5.00 8.60 5.82
N GLU A 23 -6.06 7.80 5.75
CA GLU A 23 -6.12 6.55 6.51
C GLU A 23 -4.86 5.74 6.23
N GLU A 24 -4.18 5.32 7.28
CA GLU A 24 -3.00 4.46 7.13
C GLU A 24 -3.40 3.17 6.41
N ALA A 25 -2.71 2.80 5.33
CA ALA A 25 -3.02 1.61 4.55
C ALA A 25 -2.90 0.34 5.41
N SER A 26 -3.88 -0.55 5.47
CA SER A 26 -3.85 -1.76 6.33
C SER A 26 -2.66 -2.69 6.03
N VAL A 27 -2.26 -3.51 7.02
CA VAL A 27 -1.15 -4.48 6.85
C VAL A 27 -1.51 -5.52 5.79
N MET A 28 -2.77 -5.97 5.76
CA MET A 28 -3.29 -6.85 4.72
C MET A 28 -3.17 -6.21 3.34
N CYS A 29 -3.52 -4.92 3.22
CA CYS A 29 -3.41 -4.22 1.94
C CYS A 29 -1.96 -4.16 1.47
N LEU A 30 -1.05 -3.78 2.35
CA LEU A 30 0.37 -3.71 2.02
C LEU A 30 0.90 -5.07 1.60
N TYR A 31 0.57 -6.14 2.33
CA TYR A 31 0.95 -7.51 1.99
C TYR A 31 0.45 -7.91 0.60
N SER A 32 -0.81 -7.61 0.25
CA SER A 32 -1.34 -7.83 -1.09
C SER A 32 -0.57 -7.03 -2.15
N MET A 33 -0.38 -5.73 -1.94
CA MET A 33 0.27 -4.85 -2.90
C MET A 33 1.71 -5.27 -3.21
N VAL A 34 2.52 -5.63 -2.20
CA VAL A 34 3.92 -6.05 -2.43
C VAL A 34 3.99 -7.36 -3.20
N ASN A 35 3.09 -8.30 -2.90
CA ASN A 35 3.05 -9.60 -3.56
C ASN A 35 2.53 -9.50 -5.00
N VAL A 36 1.50 -8.67 -5.25
CA VAL A 36 1.01 -8.37 -6.60
C VAL A 36 2.08 -7.67 -7.44
N ALA A 37 2.77 -6.69 -6.87
CA ALA A 37 3.82 -5.96 -7.59
C ALA A 37 4.98 -6.89 -7.99
N ARG A 38 5.45 -7.75 -7.07
CA ARG A 38 6.48 -8.76 -7.40
C ARG A 38 5.96 -9.80 -8.39
N ALA A 39 4.74 -10.28 -8.25
CA ALA A 39 4.13 -11.22 -9.18
C ALA A 39 4.06 -10.65 -10.61
N MET A 40 3.70 -9.36 -10.76
CA MET A 40 3.72 -8.65 -12.03
C MET A 40 5.12 -8.59 -12.63
N LEU A 41 6.14 -8.24 -11.85
CA LEU A 41 7.53 -8.21 -12.29
C LEU A 41 8.01 -9.57 -12.81
N ILE A 42 7.76 -10.64 -12.05
CA ILE A 42 8.10 -12.02 -12.47
C ILE A 42 7.38 -12.40 -13.75
N HIS A 43 6.06 -12.15 -13.81
CA HIS A 43 5.23 -12.51 -14.96
C HIS A 43 5.65 -11.77 -16.24
N CYS A 44 6.09 -10.52 -16.11
CA CYS A 44 6.54 -9.69 -17.22
C CYS A 44 8.02 -9.87 -17.58
N GLY A 45 8.73 -10.80 -16.94
CA GLY A 45 10.13 -11.11 -17.26
C GLY A 45 11.13 -10.06 -16.76
N GLU A 46 10.73 -9.24 -15.79
CA GLU A 46 11.57 -8.21 -15.17
C GLU A 46 11.65 -8.45 -13.66
N PRO A 47 12.17 -9.61 -13.18
CA PRO A 47 12.26 -9.88 -11.76
C PRO A 47 13.16 -8.84 -11.05
N LEU A 48 12.97 -8.71 -9.73
CA LEU A 48 13.86 -7.91 -8.90
C LEU A 48 15.31 -8.45 -9.00
N ASP A 49 16.28 -7.56 -8.88
CA ASP A 49 17.67 -7.96 -8.66
C ASP A 49 17.85 -8.64 -7.29
N GLU A 50 18.99 -9.26 -7.07
CA GLU A 50 19.26 -10.05 -5.86
C GLU A 50 19.11 -9.24 -4.57
N GLU A 51 19.57 -7.99 -4.55
CA GLU A 51 19.49 -7.13 -3.37
C GLU A 51 18.03 -6.80 -3.03
N ARG A 52 17.26 -6.36 -4.03
CA ARG A 52 15.84 -6.03 -3.84
C ARG A 52 15.00 -7.27 -3.52
N GLU A 53 15.33 -8.41 -4.11
CA GLU A 53 14.65 -9.67 -3.81
C GLU A 53 14.85 -10.08 -2.35
N GLN A 54 16.07 -9.93 -1.80
CA GLN A 54 16.31 -10.17 -0.37
C GLN A 54 15.50 -9.21 0.52
N LYS A 55 15.47 -7.92 0.19
CA LYS A 55 14.67 -6.93 0.93
C LYS A 55 13.18 -7.25 0.88
N TYR A 56 12.67 -7.68 -0.29
CA TYR A 56 11.30 -8.12 -0.44
C TYR A 56 10.98 -9.33 0.45
N VAL A 57 11.84 -10.36 0.47
CA VAL A 57 11.61 -11.55 1.29
C VAL A 57 11.52 -11.18 2.77
N LEU A 58 12.42 -10.33 3.26
CA LEU A 58 12.39 -9.86 4.65
C LEU A 58 11.12 -9.09 4.98
N LEU A 59 10.71 -8.16 4.12
CA LEU A 59 9.48 -7.40 4.30
C LEU A 59 8.25 -8.32 4.26
N ASN A 60 8.17 -9.21 3.27
CA ASN A 60 7.04 -10.12 3.10
C ASN A 60 6.89 -11.07 4.29
N ASN A 61 8.00 -11.61 4.80
CA ASN A 61 7.98 -12.47 5.99
C ASN A 61 7.48 -11.70 7.22
N ALA A 62 7.95 -10.47 7.44
CA ALA A 62 7.50 -9.65 8.57
C ALA A 62 5.99 -9.35 8.49
N LEU A 63 5.46 -9.06 7.30
CA LEU A 63 4.04 -8.84 7.08
C LEU A 63 3.22 -10.12 7.29
N GLU A 64 3.70 -11.25 6.76
CA GLU A 64 3.05 -12.56 6.94
C GLU A 64 3.01 -12.97 8.41
N ASP A 65 4.11 -12.83 9.14
CA ASP A 65 4.19 -13.15 10.56
C ASP A 65 3.21 -12.31 11.37
N PHE A 66 3.08 -11.02 11.05
CA PHE A 66 2.08 -10.15 11.67
C PHE A 66 0.65 -10.63 11.38
N ILE A 67 0.34 -10.98 10.14
CA ILE A 67 -0.98 -11.50 9.75
C ILE A 67 -1.27 -12.82 10.46
N ARG A 68 -0.28 -13.72 10.56
CA ARG A 68 -0.42 -15.00 11.26
C ARG A 68 -0.66 -14.80 12.76
N ALA A 69 0.00 -13.83 13.37
CA ALA A 69 -0.14 -13.53 14.79
C ALA A 69 -1.47 -12.83 15.14
N ASN A 70 -1.98 -11.96 14.25
CA ASN A 70 -3.09 -11.06 14.58
C ASN A 70 -4.37 -11.29 13.75
N GLY A 71 -4.31 -12.07 12.67
CA GLY A 71 -5.43 -12.28 11.74
C GLY A 71 -6.47 -13.31 12.20
N GLY A 72 -6.26 -14.00 13.32
CA GLY A 72 -7.20 -14.98 13.85
C GLY A 72 -7.61 -16.03 12.82
N THR A 73 -8.91 -16.26 12.66
CA THR A 73 -9.46 -17.30 11.76
C THR A 73 -9.31 -16.98 10.27
N ILE A 74 -8.97 -15.75 9.90
CA ILE A 74 -8.83 -15.34 8.49
C ILE A 74 -7.37 -15.31 8.01
N ALA A 75 -6.40 -15.50 8.91
CA ALA A 75 -4.97 -15.39 8.59
C ALA A 75 -4.56 -16.28 7.41
N ASP A 76 -4.88 -17.58 7.47
CA ASP A 76 -4.51 -18.53 6.41
C ASP A 76 -5.19 -18.20 5.07
N ARG A 77 -6.41 -17.63 5.11
CA ARG A 77 -7.09 -17.18 3.89
C ARG A 77 -6.37 -15.98 3.27
N ILE A 78 -5.95 -15.00 4.06
CA ILE A 78 -5.18 -13.85 3.60
C ILE A 78 -3.86 -14.33 2.99
N ILE A 79 -3.09 -15.14 3.73
CA ILE A 79 -1.77 -15.61 3.31
C ILE A 79 -1.86 -16.43 2.01
N SER A 80 -2.86 -17.31 1.89
CA SER A 80 -3.03 -18.13 0.67
C SER A 80 -3.42 -17.32 -0.56
N HIS A 81 -4.28 -16.31 -0.42
CA HIS A 81 -4.78 -15.54 -1.57
C HIS A 81 -3.88 -14.35 -1.94
N GLU A 82 -3.44 -13.60 -0.93
CA GLU A 82 -2.66 -12.36 -1.10
C GLU A 82 -1.15 -12.61 -1.10
N GLY A 83 -0.71 -13.78 -0.62
CA GLY A 83 0.71 -14.12 -0.55
C GLY A 83 1.37 -14.38 -1.91
N PRO A 84 2.66 -14.72 -1.93
CA PRO A 84 3.45 -14.80 -3.15
C PRO A 84 2.86 -15.73 -4.23
N GLN A 85 2.37 -16.90 -3.81
CA GLN A 85 1.81 -17.90 -4.73
C GLN A 85 0.43 -17.50 -5.24
N GLY A 86 -0.47 -17.05 -4.35
CA GLY A 86 -1.81 -16.61 -4.72
C GLY A 86 -1.78 -15.41 -5.68
N SER A 87 -0.93 -14.42 -5.37
CA SER A 87 -0.69 -13.27 -6.24
C SER A 87 -0.15 -13.67 -7.61
N LEU A 88 0.83 -14.59 -7.67
CA LEU A 88 1.40 -15.06 -8.93
C LEU A 88 0.38 -15.84 -9.77
N GLU A 89 -0.44 -16.70 -9.14
CA GLU A 89 -1.52 -17.39 -9.81
C GLU A 89 -2.55 -16.42 -10.39
N HIS A 90 -2.95 -15.40 -9.61
CA HIS A 90 -3.90 -14.38 -10.04
C HIS A 90 -3.39 -13.58 -11.25
N ILE A 91 -2.13 -13.14 -11.22
CA ILE A 91 -1.53 -12.42 -12.34
C ILE A 91 -1.40 -13.31 -13.58
N ARG A 92 -0.99 -14.57 -13.44
CA ARG A 92 -0.91 -15.51 -14.56
C ARG A 92 -2.25 -15.71 -15.25
N LYS A 93 -3.35 -15.78 -14.48
CA LYS A 93 -4.72 -15.91 -15.03
C LYS A 93 -5.15 -14.69 -15.85
N ARG A 94 -4.63 -13.49 -15.56
CA ARG A 94 -4.87 -12.29 -16.39
C ARG A 94 -4.13 -12.31 -17.73
N GLY A 95 -3.15 -13.20 -17.92
CA GLY A 95 -2.43 -13.35 -19.17
C GLY A 95 -1.43 -12.22 -19.47
N GLN A 96 -0.93 -12.19 -20.71
CA GLN A 96 0.12 -11.27 -21.17
C GLN A 96 -0.32 -9.79 -21.18
N ASP A 97 -1.63 -9.52 -21.17
CA ASP A 97 -2.17 -8.15 -21.18
C ASP A 97 -1.78 -7.37 -19.93
N SER A 98 -1.48 -8.05 -18.82
CA SER A 98 -0.99 -7.43 -17.59
C SER A 98 0.31 -6.64 -17.82
N CYS A 99 1.20 -7.13 -18.68
CA CYS A 99 2.49 -6.47 -18.97
C CYS A 99 2.34 -5.26 -19.89
N ARG A 100 1.24 -5.18 -20.64
CA ARG A 100 0.87 -4.03 -21.47
C ARG A 100 -0.06 -3.07 -20.74
N SER A 101 -0.46 -3.39 -19.51
CA SER A 101 -1.33 -2.53 -18.71
C SER A 101 -0.63 -1.20 -18.45
N ARG A 102 -1.44 -0.13 -18.47
CA ARG A 102 -1.01 1.22 -18.06
C ARG A 102 -0.54 1.26 -16.61
N ASP A 103 -0.95 0.30 -15.78
CA ASP A 103 -0.62 0.23 -14.37
C ASP A 103 0.73 -0.44 -14.11
N TYR A 104 1.25 -1.24 -15.05
CA TYR A 104 2.49 -1.99 -14.84
C TYR A 104 3.70 -1.10 -14.47
N PRO A 105 3.94 0.05 -15.15
CA PRO A 105 4.99 0.98 -14.72
C PRO A 105 4.78 1.52 -13.30
N GLY A 106 3.53 1.67 -12.86
CA GLY A 106 3.17 2.08 -11.50
C GLY A 106 3.55 1.01 -10.48
N TRP A 107 3.19 -0.25 -10.73
CA TRP A 107 3.55 -1.38 -9.86
C TRP A 107 5.06 -1.57 -9.75
N LYS A 108 5.78 -1.48 -10.87
CA LYS A 108 7.24 -1.53 -10.88
C LYS A 108 7.84 -0.44 -10.01
N ARG A 109 7.41 0.82 -10.21
CA ARG A 109 7.92 1.96 -9.43
C ARG A 109 7.57 1.85 -7.95
N PHE A 110 6.36 1.40 -7.63
CA PHE A 110 5.93 1.19 -6.25
C PHE A 110 6.88 0.25 -5.51
N ILE A 111 7.11 -0.95 -6.06
CA ILE A 111 7.92 -1.95 -5.35
C ILE A 111 9.41 -1.57 -5.32
N THR A 112 9.95 -0.98 -6.39
CA THR A 112 11.36 -0.53 -6.36
C THR A 112 11.57 0.60 -5.37
N ASN A 113 10.69 1.61 -5.36
CA ASN A 113 10.81 2.73 -4.41
C ASN A 113 10.63 2.27 -2.98
N LEU A 114 9.68 1.37 -2.72
CA LEU A 114 9.45 0.81 -1.40
C LEU A 114 10.68 0.09 -0.85
N LEU A 115 11.36 -0.70 -1.69
CA LEU A 115 12.53 -1.49 -1.29
C LEU A 115 13.82 -0.65 -1.25
N ASP A 116 13.87 0.45 -1.99
CA ASP A 116 15.02 1.35 -2.01
C ASP A 116 14.96 2.45 -0.94
N ASP A 117 13.79 2.68 -0.33
CA ASP A 117 13.57 3.69 0.70
C ASP A 117 13.61 3.08 2.12
N PRO A 118 14.71 3.27 2.88
CA PRO A 118 14.81 2.77 4.25
C PRO A 118 13.72 3.34 5.16
N ALA A 119 13.34 4.61 4.99
CA ALA A 119 12.35 5.26 5.84
C ALA A 119 10.96 4.63 5.66
N ALA A 120 10.61 4.26 4.43
CA ALA A 120 9.39 3.50 4.16
C ALA A 120 9.42 2.14 4.85
N THR A 121 10.50 1.37 4.69
CA THR A 121 10.61 0.04 5.31
C THR A 121 10.63 0.09 6.85
N ASP A 122 11.28 1.10 7.44
CA ASP A 122 11.35 1.27 8.89
C ASP A 122 10.01 1.72 9.47
N SER A 123 9.28 2.59 8.77
CA SER A 123 7.90 2.95 9.15
C SER A 123 7.00 1.71 9.25
N PHE A 124 7.13 0.75 8.31
CA PHE A 124 6.40 -0.51 8.41
C PHE A 124 6.85 -1.36 9.59
N LYS A 125 8.16 -1.49 9.84
CA LYS A 125 8.64 -2.23 11.01
C LYS A 125 8.05 -1.69 12.32
N GLU A 126 7.98 -0.37 12.47
CA GLU A 126 7.35 0.25 13.65
C GLU A 126 5.86 -0.10 13.73
N ARG A 127 5.13 -0.03 12.61
CA ARG A 127 3.71 -0.43 12.56
C ARG A 127 3.46 -1.87 12.95
N LEU A 128 4.38 -2.79 12.65
CA LEU A 128 4.26 -4.21 12.95
C LEU A 128 4.52 -4.53 14.43
N LYS A 129 5.01 -3.57 15.24
CA LYS A 129 5.22 -3.78 16.68
C LYS A 129 3.94 -3.75 17.50
N THR A 130 2.87 -3.13 16.99
CA THR A 130 1.61 -2.96 17.72
C THR A 130 0.59 -4.00 17.26
N PRO A 131 0.15 -4.94 18.13
CA PRO A 131 -0.89 -5.90 17.80
C PRO A 131 -2.21 -5.21 17.44
N ARG A 132 -2.78 -5.55 16.28
CA ARG A 132 -4.10 -5.07 15.80
C ARG A 132 -4.62 -5.94 14.67
N ASP A 133 -5.91 -5.81 14.32
CA ASP A 133 -6.47 -6.51 13.17
C ASP A 133 -5.69 -6.12 11.89
N PRO A 134 -5.14 -7.07 11.13
CA PRO A 134 -4.39 -6.78 9.92
C PRO A 134 -5.19 -6.02 8.85
N ARG A 135 -6.53 -6.04 8.94
CA ARG A 135 -7.45 -5.33 8.04
C ARG A 135 -7.74 -3.89 8.47
N GLU A 136 -7.29 -3.48 9.65
CA GLU A 136 -7.51 -2.13 10.15
C GLU A 136 -6.74 -1.12 9.28
N GLY A 137 -7.47 -0.15 8.73
CA GLY A 137 -6.97 0.84 7.76
C GLY A 137 -7.46 0.61 6.32
N GLY A 138 -7.08 1.51 5.42
CA GLY A 138 -7.53 1.49 4.03
C GLY A 138 -6.71 0.60 3.09
N CYS A 139 -7.17 0.46 1.86
CA CYS A 139 -6.31 0.30 0.68
C CYS A 139 -6.43 1.62 -0.10
N LEU A 140 -5.31 2.23 -0.47
CA LEU A 140 -5.23 3.53 -1.16
C LEU A 140 -6.31 3.72 -2.25
#